data_AF-A0A0W0RQJ6-F1
#
_entry.id   AF-A0A0W0RQJ6-F1
#
_cell.length_a   1.000
_cell.length_b   1.000
_cell.length_c   1.000
_cell.angle_alpha   90.00
_cell.angle_beta   90.00
_cell.angle_gamma   90.00
#
_symmetry.space_group_name_H-M   'P 1'
#
loop_
_entity.id
_entity.type
_entity.pdbx_description
1 polymer ?
#
loop_
_entity_poly.entity_id
_entity_poly.type
_entity_poly.pdbx_seq_one_letter_code
_entity_poly.pdbx_strand_id
1 'polypeptide(L)'
;MPNKSLTGIIGMSSILFSTIVLASSSKSVTKDEWLTSFKEQAPAKMCRQLVDDPKTNKLLVNANISYDKCVALISVSFDKCKTKFYSELPVNIDNKNASIWGNNLGKCIGTDFFSNNLAVTSQSTSAPPATTSPTTTKPSGTNP
;
A
#
# COMPACT_ATOMS: atom_id res chain seq x y z
N MET A 1 13.82 -34.02 -26.79
CA MET A 1 13.37 -32.64 -27.07
C MET A 1 12.00 -32.75 -27.74
N PRO A 2 10.94 -32.11 -27.23
CA PRO A 2 10.83 -30.66 -27.34
C PRO A 2 10.45 -29.96 -26.03
N ASN A 3 10.59 -28.65 -26.10
CA ASN A 3 10.74 -27.71 -25.02
C ASN A 3 9.50 -26.82 -25.09
N LYS A 4 8.73 -26.70 -24.01
CA LYS A 4 7.67 -25.68 -23.93
C LYS A 4 8.14 -24.57 -23.02
N SER A 5 8.75 -23.57 -23.67
CA SER A 5 8.83 -22.21 -23.15
C SER A 5 7.41 -21.66 -23.03
N LEU A 6 7.00 -21.26 -21.82
CA LEU A 6 5.80 -20.46 -21.61
C LEU A 6 6.23 -19.11 -21.03
N THR A 7 6.38 -18.16 -21.95
CA THR A 7 6.40 -16.72 -21.70
C THR A 7 5.05 -16.29 -21.14
N GLY A 8 5.05 -15.52 -20.05
CA GLY A 8 3.86 -14.92 -19.46
C GLY A 8 4.19 -14.07 -18.24
N ILE A 9 4.93 -12.98 -18.44
CA ILE A 9 5.15 -11.94 -17.43
C ILE A 9 4.04 -10.89 -17.59
N ILE A 10 3.70 -10.24 -16.47
CA ILE A 10 3.04 -8.92 -16.32
C ILE A 10 1.57 -9.02 -15.87
N GLY A 11 1.43 -8.89 -14.54
CA GLY A 11 0.15 -8.70 -13.86
C GLY A 11 0.23 -8.71 -12.33
N MET A 12 1.39 -8.48 -11.72
CA MET A 12 1.51 -8.33 -10.25
C MET A 12 1.13 -6.91 -9.84
N SER A 13 -0.17 -6.63 -9.74
CA SER A 13 -0.70 -5.40 -9.13
C SER A 13 -1.91 -5.70 -8.27
N SER A 14 -1.77 -6.66 -7.35
CA SER A 14 -2.70 -6.84 -6.24
C SER A 14 -1.99 -7.58 -5.11
N ILE A 15 -2.35 -7.21 -3.88
CA ILE A 15 -2.05 -7.91 -2.62
C ILE A 15 -0.66 -7.65 -2.01
N LEU A 16 -0.42 -6.43 -1.52
CA LEU A 16 0.51 -6.20 -0.41
C LEU A 16 -0.21 -5.52 0.76
N PHE A 17 -1.35 -6.10 1.15
CA PHE A 17 -1.92 -5.95 2.50
C PHE A 17 -2.57 -7.28 2.85
N SER A 18 -1.74 -8.31 3.02
CA SER A 18 -2.19 -9.59 3.55
C SER A 18 -2.61 -9.36 5.01
N THR A 19 -3.94 -9.31 5.21
CA THR A 19 -4.68 -9.61 6.44
C THR A 19 -3.84 -9.53 7.73
N ILE A 20 -3.76 -8.35 8.34
CA ILE A 20 -3.36 -8.26 9.75
C ILE A 20 -4.51 -8.85 10.56
N VAL A 21 -4.45 -10.15 10.82
CA VAL A 21 -5.31 -10.81 11.79
C VAL A 21 -4.78 -10.42 13.17
N LEU A 22 -5.35 -9.37 13.76
CA LEU A 22 -5.24 -9.22 15.21
C LEU A 22 -6.04 -10.36 15.82
N ALA A 23 -5.33 -11.34 16.38
CA ALA A 23 -5.91 -12.48 17.07
C ALA A 23 -6.86 -11.97 18.16
N SER A 24 -8.16 -12.01 17.86
CA SER A 24 -9.21 -11.74 18.82
C SER A 24 -9.41 -13.05 19.57
N SER A 25 -9.38 -13.02 20.91
CA SER A 25 -9.64 -14.21 21.72
C SER A 25 -10.98 -14.84 21.31
N SER A 26 -11.22 -16.12 21.64
CA SER A 26 -12.50 -16.81 21.37
C SER A 26 -13.74 -16.16 22.03
N LYS A 27 -13.55 -15.07 22.77
CA LYS A 27 -14.58 -14.23 23.37
C LYS A 27 -14.81 -12.99 22.50
N SER A 28 -16.07 -12.70 22.21
CA SER A 28 -16.45 -11.42 21.60
C SER A 28 -16.06 -10.27 22.54
N VAL A 29 -15.45 -9.24 21.98
CA VAL A 29 -15.08 -8.02 22.70
C VAL A 29 -16.00 -6.87 22.28
N THR A 30 -16.07 -5.81 23.07
CA THR A 30 -16.81 -4.60 22.64
C THR A 30 -16.10 -3.92 21.47
N LYS A 31 -16.83 -3.17 20.64
CA LYS A 31 -16.20 -2.41 19.55
C LYS A 31 -15.13 -1.44 20.02
N ASP A 32 -15.29 -0.84 21.20
CA ASP A 32 -14.34 0.11 21.78
C ASP A 32 -13.04 -0.57 22.22
N GLU A 33 -13.15 -1.74 22.86
CA GLU A 33 -12.01 -2.56 23.26
C GLU A 33 -11.24 -3.09 22.04
N TRP A 34 -11.98 -3.54 21.01
CA TRP A 34 -11.38 -3.97 19.75
C TRP A 34 -10.63 -2.84 19.05
N LEU A 35 -11.23 -1.65 18.94
CA LEU A 35 -10.60 -0.48 18.33
C LEU A 35 -9.37 -0.01 19.11
N THR A 36 -9.42 -0.05 20.44
CA THR A 36 -8.28 0.30 21.29
C THR A 36 -7.11 -0.65 21.04
N SER A 37 -7.38 -1.97 21.06
CA SER A 37 -6.38 -3.00 20.76
C SER A 37 -5.80 -2.86 19.35
N PHE A 38 -6.64 -2.51 18.37
CA PHE A 38 -6.22 -2.24 17.00
C PHE A 38 -5.29 -1.02 16.95
N LYS A 39 -5.64 0.08 17.62
CA LYS A 39 -4.83 1.31 17.64
C LYS A 39 -3.43 1.10 18.22
N GLU A 40 -3.31 0.29 19.26
CA GLU A 40 -2.03 0.05 19.92
C GLU A 40 -1.07 -0.80 19.06
N GLN A 41 -1.61 -1.79 18.34
CA GLN A 41 -0.77 -2.77 17.63
C GLN A 41 -0.61 -2.49 16.14
N ALA A 42 -1.66 -2.01 15.48
CA ALA A 42 -1.68 -1.91 14.03
C ALA A 42 -0.67 -0.90 13.47
N PRO A 43 -0.48 0.31 14.05
CA PRO A 43 0.45 1.29 13.48
C PRO A 43 1.89 0.78 13.38
N ALA A 44 2.41 0.18 14.45
CA ALA A 44 3.74 -0.40 14.46
C ALA A 44 3.87 -1.57 13.46
N LYS A 45 2.89 -2.49 13.45
CA LYS A 45 2.90 -3.64 12.54
C LYS A 45 2.79 -3.23 11.07
N MET A 46 1.88 -2.32 10.74
CA MET A 46 1.73 -1.78 9.39
C MET A 46 2.99 -1.06 8.95
N CYS A 47 3.56 -0.21 9.80
CA CYS A 47 4.79 0.50 9.46
C CYS A 47 5.97 -0.44 9.22
N ARG A 48 6.11 -1.48 10.06
CA ARG A 48 7.12 -2.53 9.87
C ARG A 48 6.97 -3.18 8.49
N GLN A 49 5.76 -3.56 8.08
CA GLN A 49 5.52 -4.14 6.75
C GLN A 49 5.94 -3.19 5.62
N LEU A 50 5.69 -1.89 5.75
CA LEU A 50 6.08 -0.90 4.74
C LEU A 50 7.59 -0.65 4.67
N VAL A 51 8.30 -0.80 5.79
CA VAL A 51 9.77 -0.69 5.84
C VAL A 51 10.45 -1.96 5.34
N ASP A 52 9.86 -3.13 5.63
CA ASP A 52 10.41 -4.43 5.22
C ASP A 52 10.19 -4.71 3.73
N ASP A 53 9.12 -4.16 3.11
CA ASP A 53 8.90 -4.25 1.67
C ASP A 53 9.75 -3.22 0.89
N PRO A 54 10.64 -3.66 -0.02
CA PRO A 54 11.56 -2.75 -0.71
C PRO A 54 10.89 -1.63 -1.52
N LYS A 55 9.70 -1.90 -2.09
CA LYS A 55 8.99 -0.94 -2.93
C LYS A 55 8.41 0.19 -2.10
N THR A 56 7.70 -0.16 -1.04
CA THR A 56 7.07 0.80 -0.14
C THR A 56 8.10 1.52 0.73
N ASN A 57 9.18 0.84 1.15
CA ASN A 57 10.28 1.48 1.87
C ASN A 57 10.94 2.58 1.04
N LYS A 58 11.15 2.35 -0.26
CA LYS A 58 11.66 3.39 -1.17
C LYS A 58 10.74 4.62 -1.20
N LEU A 59 9.42 4.43 -1.18
CA LEU A 59 8.47 5.55 -1.14
C LEU A 59 8.57 6.31 0.19
N LEU A 60 8.66 5.60 1.32
CA LEU A 60 8.84 6.21 2.64
C LEU A 60 10.12 7.05 2.72
N VAL A 61 11.25 6.49 2.26
CA VAL A 61 12.55 7.18 2.22
C VAL A 61 12.48 8.42 1.33
N ASN A 62 11.91 8.29 0.12
CA ASN A 62 11.76 9.42 -0.80
C ASN A 62 10.88 10.55 -0.23
N ALA A 63 9.89 10.19 0.59
CA ALA A 63 9.02 11.14 1.29
C ALA A 63 9.61 11.64 2.63
N ASN A 64 10.85 11.25 2.97
CA ASN A 64 11.51 11.56 4.24
C ASN A 64 10.63 11.17 5.45
N ILE A 65 10.11 9.95 5.42
CA ILE A 65 9.30 9.35 6.48
C ILE A 65 10.13 8.27 7.18
N SER A 66 10.55 8.56 8.40
CA SER A 66 11.17 7.58 9.30
C SER A 66 10.13 6.59 9.83
N TYR A 67 10.57 5.49 10.43
CA TYR A 67 9.68 4.51 11.08
C TYR A 67 8.76 5.18 12.10
N ASP A 68 9.29 5.99 13.02
CA ASP A 68 8.48 6.67 14.05
C ASP A 68 7.45 7.63 13.44
N LYS A 69 7.84 8.36 12.39
CA LYS A 69 6.93 9.24 11.66
C LYS A 69 5.85 8.45 10.93
N CYS A 70 6.19 7.31 10.35
CA CYS A 70 5.24 6.39 9.72
C CYS A 70 4.23 5.83 10.73
N VAL A 71 4.68 5.39 11.91
CA VAL A 71 3.79 4.96 13.01
C VAL A 71 2.84 6.08 13.44
N ALA A 72 3.35 7.30 13.61
CA ALA A 72 2.53 8.45 13.98
C ALA A 72 1.48 8.79 12.91
N LEU A 73 1.88 8.83 11.64
CA LEU A 73 1.00 9.12 10.50
C LEU A 73 -0.07 8.03 10.28
N ILE A 74 0.28 6.76 10.49
CA ILE A 74 -0.70 5.66 10.47
C ILE A 74 -1.70 5.82 11.62
N SER A 75 -1.25 6.25 12.80
CA SER A 75 -2.14 6.52 13.93
C SER A 75 -3.14 7.64 13.64
N VAL A 76 -2.71 8.71 12.96
CA VAL A 76 -3.61 9.78 12.48
C VAL A 76 -4.62 9.23 11.47
N SER A 77 -4.16 8.40 10.53
CA SER A 77 -5.02 7.74 9.53
C SER A 77 -6.04 6.81 10.20
N PHE A 78 -5.64 6.11 11.26
CA PHE A 78 -6.52 5.27 12.07
C PHE A 78 -7.64 6.09 12.71
N ASP A 79 -7.34 7.23 13.35
CA ASP A 79 -8.37 8.03 14.02
C ASP A 79 -9.43 8.57 13.03
N LYS A 80 -9.01 8.95 11.82
CA LYS A 80 -9.93 9.31 10.72
C LYS A 80 -10.81 8.13 10.31
N CYS A 81 -10.19 6.99 10.01
CA CYS A 81 -10.91 5.81 9.54
C CYS A 81 -11.82 5.19 10.61
N LYS A 82 -11.41 5.24 11.88
CA LYS A 82 -12.24 4.86 13.03
C LYS A 82 -13.52 5.68 13.04
N THR A 83 -13.40 7.01 12.95
CA THR A 83 -14.55 7.92 12.95
C THR A 83 -15.53 7.59 11.83
N LYS A 84 -15.01 7.23 10.65
CA LYS A 84 -15.83 6.83 9.49
C LYS A 84 -16.65 5.57 9.75
N PHE A 85 -16.08 4.54 10.37
CA PHE A 85 -16.73 3.24 10.51
C PHE A 85 -17.37 2.99 11.89
N TYR A 86 -17.16 3.86 12.87
CA TYR A 86 -17.58 3.61 14.26
C TYR A 86 -19.09 3.35 14.44
N SER A 87 -19.92 4.02 13.63
CA SER A 87 -21.38 3.83 13.61
C SER A 87 -21.82 2.55 12.90
N GLU A 88 -20.98 2.00 12.02
CA GLU A 88 -21.26 0.78 11.26
C GLU A 88 -20.76 -0.48 11.99
N LEU A 89 -19.84 -0.32 12.95
CA LEU A 89 -19.35 -1.43 13.74
C LEU A 89 -20.47 -2.02 14.62
N PRO A 90 -20.61 -3.36 14.68
CA PRO A 90 -21.50 -4.01 15.62
C PRO A 90 -21.03 -3.71 17.05
N VAL A 91 -21.97 -3.74 18.01
CA VAL A 91 -21.67 -3.49 19.44
C VAL A 91 -20.57 -4.43 19.94
N ASN A 92 -20.62 -5.70 19.51
CA ASN A 92 -19.63 -6.71 19.83
C ASN A 92 -18.93 -7.21 18.57
N ILE A 93 -17.62 -7.34 18.67
CA ILE A 93 -16.73 -7.85 17.64
C ILE A 93 -16.32 -9.28 18.03
N ASP A 94 -16.66 -10.24 17.18
CA ASP A 94 -16.25 -11.64 17.25
C ASP A 94 -15.15 -11.92 16.22
N ASN A 95 -14.62 -13.14 16.19
CA ASN A 95 -13.55 -13.50 15.25
C ASN A 95 -13.94 -13.34 13.77
N LYS A 96 -15.22 -13.58 13.43
CA LYS A 96 -15.69 -13.52 12.05
C LYS A 96 -15.76 -12.07 11.58
N ASN A 97 -16.40 -11.20 12.36
CA ASN A 97 -16.55 -9.80 12.00
C ASN A 97 -15.26 -8.98 12.27
N ALA A 98 -14.38 -9.40 13.18
CA ALA A 98 -13.07 -8.80 13.40
C ALA A 98 -12.19 -8.85 12.14
N SER A 99 -12.22 -9.97 11.41
CA SER A 99 -11.47 -10.09 10.15
C SER A 99 -12.00 -9.14 9.07
N ILE A 100 -13.32 -9.05 8.94
CA ILE A 100 -13.99 -8.17 7.97
C ILE A 100 -13.67 -6.71 8.29
N TRP A 101 -13.88 -6.30 9.53
CA TRP A 101 -13.66 -4.92 9.96
C TRP A 101 -12.19 -4.55 10.03
N GLY A 102 -11.31 -5.48 10.40
CA GLY A 102 -9.86 -5.30 10.35
C GLY A 102 -9.37 -5.03 8.92
N ASN A 103 -9.92 -5.75 7.93
CA ASN A 103 -9.63 -5.49 6.52
C ASN A 103 -10.18 -4.13 6.05
N ASN A 104 -11.43 -3.79 6.39
CA ASN A 104 -12.01 -2.50 6.01
C ASN A 104 -11.23 -1.32 6.60
N LEU A 105 -10.88 -1.42 7.88
CA LEU A 105 -10.12 -0.39 8.58
C LEU A 105 -8.69 -0.30 8.04
N GLY A 106 -8.03 -1.45 7.83
CA GLY A 106 -6.69 -1.51 7.25
C GLY A 106 -6.62 -0.93 5.83
N LYS A 107 -7.61 -1.22 4.98
CA LYS A 107 -7.71 -0.64 3.63
C LYS A 107 -7.87 0.88 3.69
N CYS A 108 -8.76 1.38 4.55
CA CYS A 108 -8.94 2.82 4.72
C CYS A 108 -7.65 3.51 5.19
N ILE A 109 -6.98 2.94 6.19
CA ILE A 109 -5.72 3.46 6.73
C ILE A 109 -4.64 3.50 5.65
N GLY A 110 -4.48 2.40 4.90
CA GLY A 110 -3.51 2.33 3.81
C GLY A 110 -3.81 3.40 2.75
N THR A 111 -5.06 3.52 2.30
CA THR A 111 -5.42 4.55 1.30
C THR A 111 -5.16 5.96 1.83
N ASP A 112 -5.60 6.32 3.04
CA ASP A 112 -5.35 7.65 3.61
C ASP A 112 -3.85 7.92 3.75
N PHE A 113 -3.09 6.97 4.27
CA PHE A 113 -1.65 7.12 4.45
C PHE A 113 -0.93 7.39 3.12
N PHE A 114 -1.19 6.57 2.10
CA PHE A 114 -0.53 6.72 0.79
C PHE A 114 -0.95 8.01 0.09
N SER A 115 -2.25 8.32 0.06
CA SER A 115 -2.76 9.52 -0.62
C SER A 115 -2.24 10.81 -0.01
N ASN A 116 -2.10 10.88 1.32
CA ASN A 116 -1.69 12.11 2.00
C ASN A 116 -0.18 12.26 2.15
N ASN A 117 0.59 11.16 2.15
CA ASN A 117 2.01 11.22 2.50
C ASN A 117 2.96 10.74 1.40
N LEU A 118 2.48 9.93 0.45
CA LEU A 118 3.33 9.27 -0.56
C LEU A 118 2.97 9.62 -2.01
N ALA A 119 1.81 10.26 -2.26
CA ALA A 119 1.28 10.54 -3.60
C ALA A 119 2.08 11.57 -4.43
N VAL A 120 3.26 12.03 -3.96
CA VAL A 120 4.12 12.96 -4.70
C VAL A 120 4.89 12.27 -5.86
N THR A 121 4.81 10.94 -6.00
CA THR A 121 5.46 10.21 -7.13
C THR A 121 4.47 9.60 -8.12
N SER A 122 3.37 10.29 -8.43
CA SER A 122 2.50 9.92 -9.56
C SER A 122 2.16 11.08 -10.51
N GLN A 123 2.67 12.28 -10.23
CA GLN A 123 2.63 13.42 -11.14
C GLN A 123 4.04 14.02 -11.32
N SER A 124 4.88 13.32 -12.09
CA SER A 124 5.95 13.91 -12.91
C SER A 124 6.47 12.89 -13.92
N THR A 125 5.59 12.53 -14.86
CA THR A 125 6.03 12.13 -16.21
C THR A 125 5.07 12.73 -17.24
N SER A 126 4.90 14.05 -17.23
CA SER A 126 4.59 14.77 -18.46
C SER A 126 5.91 14.85 -19.25
N ALA A 127 6.12 13.83 -20.09
CA ALA A 127 7.21 13.82 -21.06
C ALA A 127 7.13 15.09 -21.95
N PRO A 128 8.27 15.68 -22.36
CA PRO A 128 8.25 16.69 -23.41
C PRO A 128 7.75 16.06 -24.72
N PRO A 129 7.01 16.80 -25.56
CA PRO A 129 6.55 16.28 -26.84
C PRO A 129 7.75 15.98 -27.74
N ALA A 130 7.87 14.73 -28.16
CA ALA A 130 8.79 14.30 -29.18
C ALA A 130 8.46 15.03 -30.49
N THR A 131 9.34 15.93 -30.93
CA THR A 131 9.32 16.43 -32.31
C THR A 131 10.17 15.49 -33.16
N THR A 132 9.49 14.84 -34.08
CA THR A 132 9.99 13.95 -35.13
C THR A 132 10.98 14.67 -36.05
N SER A 133 12.21 14.14 -36.15
CA SER A 133 13.10 14.35 -37.30
C SER A 133 13.10 13.07 -38.16
N PRO A 134 12.86 13.16 -39.48
CA PRO A 134 12.77 12.00 -40.35
C PRO A 134 14.14 11.43 -40.73
N THR A 135 14.22 10.11 -40.69
CA THR A 135 15.25 9.24 -41.26
C THR A 135 15.39 9.46 -42.77
N THR A 136 16.60 9.63 -43.30
CA THR A 136 16.95 9.16 -44.66
C THR A 136 18.43 8.77 -44.76
N THR A 137 18.66 7.46 -44.63
CA THR A 137 19.44 6.59 -45.53
C THR A 137 20.87 6.97 -45.98
N LYS A 138 21.83 6.14 -45.54
CA LYS A 138 23.18 5.95 -46.11
C LYS A 138 23.13 5.12 -47.42
N PRO A 139 23.99 5.43 -48.41
CA PRO A 139 24.89 4.40 -48.99
C PRO A 139 26.32 4.98 -49.18
N SER A 140 27.39 4.40 -48.61
CA SER A 140 28.21 3.28 -49.11
C SER A 140 28.98 3.53 -50.42
N GLY A 141 30.31 3.62 -50.31
CA GLY A 141 31.33 3.43 -51.36
C GLY A 141 31.85 4.72 -52.00
N THR A 142 33.11 4.91 -52.40
CA THR A 142 34.40 4.19 -52.34
C THR A 142 35.45 5.24 -52.76
N ASN A 143 36.66 5.22 -52.18
CA ASN A 143 37.86 5.96 -52.65
C ASN A 143 38.24 5.54 -54.09
N PRO A 144 39.19 6.19 -54.81
CA PRO A 144 40.08 7.31 -54.46
C PRO A 144 39.81 8.65 -55.17
#